data_AF-A0A2W5SJC5-F1
#
_entry.id   AF-A0A2W5SJC5-F1
#
_cell.length_a   1.000
_cell.length_b   1.000
_cell.length_c   1.000
_cell.angle_alpha   90.00
_cell.angle_beta   90.00
_cell.angle_gamma   90.00
#
_symmetry.space_group_name_H-M   'P 1'
#
loop_
_entity.id
_entity.type
_entity.pdbx_description
1 polymer ?
#
loop_
_entity_poly.entity_id
_entity_poly.type
_entity_poly.pdbx_seq_one_letter_code
_entity_poly.pdbx_strand_id
1 'polypeptide(L)'
;MERFVSTYAMRLDSKGRMSIPASFRALIARDGLEHVYCHPALDLPALQAGGARLMAGIDSLIERYPPYSEAREELAAALYGSIETLRLDPEGRVVLSEGLKTHAQIKDEAVLVGLGDGFRIWEPSRFRAHLAEATAKVRALKQQIGSQGATRDNRAEGA
;
A
#
# COMPACT_ATOMS: atom_id res chain seq x y z
N MET A 1 -17.77 2.39 -6.41
CA MET A 1 -16.48 1.65 -6.41
C MET A 1 -15.83 1.89 -5.05
N GLU A 2 -15.94 0.92 -4.15
CA GLU A 2 -15.37 1.03 -2.80
C GLU A 2 -13.85 0.92 -2.87
N ARG A 3 -13.16 1.47 -1.86
CA ARG A 3 -11.70 1.63 -1.85
C ARG A 3 -11.22 1.36 -0.43
N PHE A 4 -10.00 0.82 -0.32
CA PHE A 4 -9.29 0.84 0.96
C PHE A 4 -8.95 2.30 1.28
N VAL A 5 -9.62 2.86 2.30
CA VAL A 5 -9.44 4.24 2.75
C VAL A 5 -9.31 4.28 4.27
N SER A 6 -8.92 5.43 4.82
CA SER A 6 -8.68 5.66 6.24
C SER A 6 -7.38 5.04 6.77
N THR A 7 -7.05 5.42 8.00
CA THR A 7 -5.87 4.98 8.74
C THR A 7 -6.30 4.33 10.05
N TYR A 8 -5.76 3.16 10.35
CA TYR A 8 -6.09 2.37 11.53
C TYR A 8 -4.80 2.02 12.29
N ALA A 9 -4.69 2.48 13.54
CA ALA A 9 -3.62 2.06 14.43
C ALA A 9 -4.04 0.81 15.22
N MET A 10 -3.12 -0.14 15.37
CA MET A 10 -3.38 -1.38 16.08
C MET A 10 -2.10 -1.95 16.70
N ARG A 11 -2.29 -2.82 17.68
CA ARG A 11 -1.22 -3.58 18.31
C ARG A 11 -1.26 -5.01 17.82
N LEU A 12 -0.09 -5.62 17.67
CA LEU A 12 0.05 -7.05 17.48
C LEU A 12 -0.22 -7.73 18.84
N ASP A 13 -0.92 -8.86 18.82
CA ASP A 13 -1.11 -9.65 20.03
C ASP A 13 0.16 -10.42 20.41
N SER A 14 0.12 -11.13 21.55
CA SER A 14 1.25 -11.92 22.05
C SER A 14 1.69 -13.06 21.12
N LYS A 15 0.88 -13.41 20.12
CA LYS A 15 1.19 -14.40 19.09
C LYS A 15 1.63 -13.75 17.77
N GLY A 16 1.86 -12.44 17.75
CA GLY A 16 2.24 -11.69 16.56
C GLY A 16 1.10 -11.50 15.56
N ARG A 17 -0.16 -11.70 15.98
CA ARG A 17 -1.33 -11.50 15.10
C ARG A 17 -1.76 -10.05 15.08
N MET A 18 -2.16 -9.59 13.90
CA MET A 18 -2.61 -8.24 13.62
C MET A 18 -4.04 -8.27 13.07
N SER A 19 -4.94 -7.47 13.63
CA SER A 19 -6.33 -7.39 13.19
C SER A 19 -6.47 -6.63 11.86
N ILE A 20 -7.18 -7.20 10.89
CA ILE A 20 -7.56 -6.45 9.69
C ILE A 20 -8.86 -5.67 9.96
N PRO A 21 -8.91 -4.34 9.70
CA PRO A 21 -10.11 -3.53 9.94
C PRO A 21 -11.34 -4.12 9.27
N ALA A 22 -12.50 -4.06 9.94
CA ALA A 22 -13.73 -4.66 9.43
C ALA A 22 -14.11 -4.16 8.02
N SER A 23 -13.89 -2.87 7.74
CA SER A 23 -14.07 -2.27 6.40
C SER A 23 -13.16 -2.90 5.35
N PHE A 24 -11.92 -3.23 5.71
CA PHE A 24 -10.96 -3.87 4.80
C PHE A 24 -11.31 -5.34 4.60
N ARG A 25 -11.71 -6.05 5.66
CA ARG A 25 -12.19 -7.45 5.57
C ARG A 25 -13.42 -7.56 4.66
N ALA A 26 -14.35 -6.61 4.74
CA ALA A 26 -15.52 -6.60 3.87
C ALA A 26 -15.15 -6.49 2.39
N LEU A 27 -14.12 -5.70 2.05
CA LEU A 27 -13.62 -5.61 0.67
C LEU A 27 -12.95 -6.91 0.22
N ILE A 28 -12.11 -7.51 1.06
CA ILE A 28 -11.45 -8.80 0.76
C ILE A 28 -12.48 -9.92 0.55
N ALA A 29 -13.49 -10.01 1.43
CA ALA A 29 -14.54 -11.01 1.33
C ALA A 29 -15.43 -10.82 0.09
N ARG A 30 -15.63 -9.57 -0.36
CA ARG A 30 -16.36 -9.28 -1.61
C ARG A 30 -15.67 -9.82 -2.85
N ASP A 31 -14.35 -9.89 -2.83
CA ASP A 31 -13.54 -10.52 -3.88
C ASP A 31 -13.53 -12.06 -3.75
N GLY A 32 -14.29 -12.63 -2.79
CA GLY A 32 -14.33 -14.07 -2.52
C GLY A 32 -13.09 -14.62 -1.83
N LEU A 33 -12.28 -13.74 -1.20
CA LEU A 33 -11.03 -14.12 -0.57
C LEU A 33 -11.18 -14.22 0.95
N GLU A 34 -10.44 -15.16 1.55
CA GLU A 34 -10.30 -15.34 3.00
C GLU A 34 -8.87 -15.01 3.48
N HIS A 35 -8.09 -14.37 2.61
CA HIS A 35 -6.69 -14.02 2.83
C HIS A 35 -6.37 -12.67 2.20
N VAL A 36 -5.25 -12.10 2.64
CA VAL A 36 -4.63 -10.96 1.96
C VAL A 36 -3.30 -11.40 1.36
N TYR A 37 -3.00 -10.88 0.18
CA TYR A 37 -1.63 -10.89 -0.33
C TYR A 37 -0.85 -9.79 0.37
N CYS A 38 0.36 -10.08 0.81
CA CYS A 38 1.22 -9.14 1.53
C CYS A 38 2.66 -9.29 1.06
N HIS A 39 3.32 -8.19 0.72
CA HIS A 39 4.73 -8.21 0.34
C HIS A 39 5.47 -6.97 0.86
N PRO A 40 6.80 -7.03 0.99
CA PRO A 40 7.64 -5.86 1.23
C PRO A 40 7.40 -4.78 0.17
N ALA A 41 7.20 -3.53 0.58
CA ALA A 41 7.24 -2.42 -0.37
C ALA A 41 8.68 -2.25 -0.87
N LEU A 42 8.86 -2.07 -2.18
CA LEU A 42 10.19 -2.03 -2.82
C LEU A 42 11.09 -0.93 -2.25
N ASP A 43 10.56 0.29 -2.11
CA ASP A 43 11.37 1.47 -1.78
C ASP A 43 11.13 1.99 -0.35
N LEU A 44 10.37 1.25 0.46
CA LEU A 44 9.89 1.72 1.76
C LEU A 44 9.98 0.64 2.83
N PRO A 45 10.33 0.99 4.08
CA PRO A 45 10.27 0.09 5.23
C PRO A 45 8.81 -0.07 5.69
N ALA A 46 8.01 -0.65 4.81
CA ALA A 46 6.57 -0.86 4.94
C ALA A 46 6.15 -2.10 4.15
N LEU A 47 4.95 -2.60 4.39
CA LEU A 47 4.38 -3.72 3.65
C LEU A 47 3.20 -3.25 2.81
N GLN A 48 3.09 -3.75 1.60
CA GLN A 48 1.92 -3.57 0.75
C GLN A 48 1.02 -4.82 0.90
N ALA A 49 -0.26 -4.60 1.19
CA ALA A 49 -1.23 -5.67 1.37
C ALA A 49 -2.57 -5.37 0.68
N GLY A 50 -3.29 -6.42 0.29
CA GLY A 50 -4.56 -6.25 -0.42
C GLY A 50 -5.14 -7.56 -0.94
N GLY A 51 -6.25 -7.43 -1.66
CA GLY A 51 -6.97 -8.54 -2.29
C GLY A 51 -6.71 -8.63 -3.79
N ALA A 52 -7.73 -9.01 -4.54
CA ALA A 52 -7.63 -9.24 -5.99
C ALA A 52 -7.15 -8.00 -6.76
N ARG A 53 -7.54 -6.79 -6.32
CA ARG A 53 -7.14 -5.54 -6.96
C ARG A 53 -5.65 -5.22 -6.86
N LEU A 54 -5.01 -5.58 -5.74
CA LEU A 54 -3.57 -5.44 -5.61
C LEU A 54 -2.86 -6.37 -6.62
N MET A 55 -3.31 -7.63 -6.69
CA MET A 55 -2.77 -8.61 -7.63
C MET A 55 -2.96 -8.18 -9.07
N ALA A 56 -4.17 -7.74 -9.46
CA ALA A 56 -4.42 -7.23 -10.80
C ALA A 56 -3.53 -6.03 -11.17
N GLY A 57 -3.21 -5.17 -10.19
CA GLY A 57 -2.23 -4.10 -10.36
C GLY A 57 -0.83 -4.65 -10.65
N ILE A 58 -0.36 -5.62 -9.86
CA ILE A 58 0.93 -6.28 -10.06
C ILE A 58 1.00 -6.98 -11.43
N ASP A 59 -0.04 -7.73 -11.79
CA ASP A 59 -0.16 -8.40 -13.09
C ASP A 59 -0.03 -7.37 -14.22
N SER A 60 -0.77 -6.27 -14.13
CA SER A 60 -0.70 -5.17 -15.10
C SER A 60 0.69 -4.54 -15.20
N LEU A 61 1.46 -4.46 -14.09
CA LEU A 61 2.82 -3.93 -14.13
C LEU A 61 3.76 -4.84 -14.93
N ILE A 62 3.64 -6.16 -14.73
CA ILE A 62 4.47 -7.20 -15.32
C ILE A 62 4.13 -7.40 -16.80
N GLU A 63 2.84 -7.37 -17.15
CA GLU A 63 2.36 -7.55 -18.52
C GLU A 63 2.79 -6.45 -19.50
N ARG A 64 3.29 -5.31 -18.99
CA ARG A 64 3.90 -4.27 -19.84
C ARG A 64 5.20 -4.71 -20.50
N TYR A 65 5.81 -5.80 -20.02
CA TYR A 65 7.06 -6.33 -20.56
C TYR A 65 6.80 -7.55 -21.46
N PRO A 66 7.54 -7.69 -22.58
CA PRO A 66 7.37 -8.82 -23.49
C PRO A 66 7.51 -10.17 -22.77
N PRO A 67 6.73 -11.19 -23.15
CA PRO A 67 6.95 -12.55 -22.70
C PRO A 67 8.41 -12.97 -22.91
N TYR A 68 8.97 -13.68 -21.91
CA TYR A 68 10.36 -14.17 -21.90
C TYR A 68 11.46 -13.10 -21.94
N SER A 69 11.13 -11.82 -21.72
CA SER A 69 12.17 -10.80 -21.51
C SER A 69 12.76 -10.88 -20.10
N GLU A 70 14.06 -10.60 -19.99
CA GLU A 70 14.78 -10.54 -18.70
C GLU A 70 14.09 -9.58 -17.72
N ALA A 71 13.72 -8.38 -18.18
CA ALA A 71 13.01 -7.40 -17.35
C ALA A 71 11.66 -7.92 -16.80
N ARG A 72 10.94 -8.75 -17.58
CA ARG A 72 9.71 -9.39 -17.08
C ARG A 72 10.01 -10.42 -16.01
N GLU A 73 11.04 -11.23 -16.21
CA GLU A 73 11.46 -12.28 -15.27
C GLU A 73 11.94 -11.68 -13.95
N GLU A 74 12.80 -10.66 -14.01
CA GLU A 74 13.30 -9.93 -12.83
C GLU A 74 12.15 -9.29 -12.05
N LEU A 75 11.24 -8.60 -12.74
CA LEU A 75 10.11 -7.93 -12.10
C LEU A 75 9.14 -8.95 -11.48
N ALA A 76 8.88 -10.06 -12.17
CA ALA A 76 8.04 -11.13 -11.65
C ALA A 76 8.68 -11.80 -10.42
N ALA A 77 9.98 -12.07 -10.45
CA ALA A 77 10.71 -12.62 -9.31
C ALA A 77 10.69 -11.67 -8.11
N ALA A 78 10.91 -10.38 -8.32
CA ALA A 78 10.89 -9.37 -7.26
C ALA A 78 9.50 -9.18 -6.65
N LEU A 79 8.44 -9.14 -7.47
CA LEU A 79 7.08 -8.91 -7.00
C LEU A 79 6.42 -10.22 -6.55
N TYR A 80 6.20 -11.20 -7.42
CA TYR A 80 5.52 -12.44 -7.04
C TYR A 80 6.31 -13.26 -6.02
N GLY A 81 7.64 -13.32 -6.18
CA GLY A 81 8.50 -14.10 -5.27
C GLY A 81 8.53 -13.57 -3.84
N SER A 82 8.11 -12.32 -3.60
CA SER A 82 8.07 -11.71 -2.27
C SER A 82 6.67 -11.66 -1.64
N ILE A 83 5.64 -12.14 -2.35
CA ILE A 83 4.26 -12.16 -1.85
C ILE A 83 4.02 -13.34 -0.92
N GLU A 84 3.62 -13.03 0.30
CA GLU A 84 3.05 -13.97 1.25
C GLU A 84 1.52 -13.92 1.20
N THR A 85 0.89 -15.10 1.29
CA THR A 85 -0.57 -15.22 1.43
C THR A 85 -0.93 -15.36 2.89
N LEU A 86 -1.51 -14.31 3.48
CA LEU A 86 -1.84 -14.27 4.89
C LEU A 86 -3.33 -14.54 5.10
N ARG A 87 -3.66 -15.75 5.61
CA ARG A 87 -5.04 -16.15 5.90
C ARG A 87 -5.60 -15.41 7.10
N LEU A 88 -6.86 -15.00 7.00
CA LEU A 88 -7.64 -14.44 8.10
C LEU A 88 -8.09 -15.57 9.03
N ASP A 89 -7.90 -15.39 10.34
CA ASP A 89 -8.58 -16.22 11.34
C ASP A 89 -10.06 -15.82 11.48
N PRO A 90 -10.90 -16.59 12.21
CA PRO A 90 -12.32 -16.25 12.39
C PRO A 90 -12.56 -14.86 12.99
N GLU A 91 -11.62 -14.34 13.77
CA GLU A 91 -11.67 -13.00 14.34
C GLU A 91 -11.16 -11.91 13.37
N GLY A 92 -10.68 -12.30 12.19
CA GLY A 92 -10.19 -11.39 11.15
C GLY A 92 -8.77 -10.91 11.35
N ARG A 93 -7.93 -11.70 12.04
CA ARG A 93 -6.51 -11.41 12.25
C ARG A 93 -5.65 -12.20 11.28
N VAL A 94 -4.46 -11.67 11.02
CA VAL A 94 -3.40 -12.34 10.24
C VAL A 94 -2.12 -12.40 11.06
N VAL A 95 -1.27 -13.40 10.80
CA VAL A 95 0.09 -13.45 11.35
C VAL A 95 1.05 -12.84 10.32
N LEU A 96 1.88 -11.88 10.73
CA LEU A 96 2.99 -11.41 9.91
C LEU A 96 4.21 -12.32 10.14
N SER A 97 4.85 -12.79 9.07
CA SER A 97 6.12 -13.51 9.17
C SER A 97 7.21 -12.65 9.80
N GLU A 98 8.25 -13.28 10.36
CA GLU A 98 9.42 -12.55 10.86
C GLU A 98 10.12 -11.73 9.77
N GLY A 99 10.10 -12.21 8.51
CA GLY A 99 10.66 -11.49 7.37
C GLY A 99 9.91 -10.18 7.09
N LEU A 100 8.59 -10.24 7.03
CA LEU A 100 7.74 -9.05 6.85
C LEU A 100 7.91 -8.06 8.01
N LYS A 101 7.91 -8.55 9.25
CA LYS A 101 8.12 -7.68 10.43
C LYS A 101 9.49 -7.01 10.40
N THR A 102 10.54 -7.75 10.04
CA THR A 102 11.91 -7.24 9.95
C THR A 102 12.02 -6.15 8.89
N HIS A 103 11.49 -6.38 7.68
CA HIS A 103 11.49 -5.38 6.59
C HIS A 103 10.79 -4.08 6.99
N ALA A 104 9.57 -4.20 7.54
CA ALA A 104 8.75 -3.05 7.93
C ALA A 104 9.13 -2.45 9.29
N GLN A 105 10.07 -3.09 10.00
CA GLN A 105 10.49 -2.73 11.35
C GLN A 105 9.36 -2.67 12.37
N ILE A 106 8.38 -3.57 12.20
CA ILE A 106 7.22 -3.69 13.08
C ILE A 106 7.60 -4.59 14.25
N LYS A 107 7.41 -4.09 15.47
CA LYS A 107 7.61 -4.86 16.71
C LYS A 107 6.27 -5.33 17.26
N ASP A 108 5.52 -4.39 17.83
CA ASP A 108 4.27 -4.63 18.56
C ASP A 108 3.14 -3.69 18.14
N GLU A 109 3.43 -2.65 17.37
CA GLU A 109 2.45 -1.71 16.85
C GLU A 109 2.54 -1.58 15.33
N ALA A 110 1.39 -1.44 14.70
CA ALA A 110 1.29 -1.21 13.27
C ALA A 110 0.20 -0.17 12.94
N VAL A 111 0.37 0.51 11.82
CA VAL A 111 -0.63 1.39 11.24
C VAL A 111 -0.97 0.89 9.83
N LEU A 112 -2.25 0.67 9.59
CA LEU A 112 -2.80 0.30 8.28
C LEU A 112 -3.37 1.53 7.60
N VAL A 113 -2.92 1.79 6.38
CA VAL A 113 -3.27 2.99 5.60
C VAL A 113 -3.90 2.55 4.29
N GLY A 114 -5.17 2.85 4.08
CA GLY A 114 -5.83 2.56 2.81
C GLY A 114 -5.30 3.43 1.66
N LEU A 115 -5.01 2.79 0.52
CA LEU A 115 -4.45 3.41 -0.68
C LEU A 115 -5.24 3.06 -1.96
N GLY A 116 -6.56 2.90 -1.84
CA GLY A 116 -7.43 2.64 -3.00
C GLY A 116 -7.57 1.16 -3.33
N ASP A 117 -6.56 0.60 -4.02
CA ASP A 117 -6.53 -0.79 -4.51
C ASP A 117 -6.00 -1.80 -3.49
N GLY A 118 -5.36 -1.30 -2.44
CA GLY A 118 -4.89 -2.06 -1.30
C GLY A 118 -4.60 -1.12 -0.13
N PHE A 119 -3.88 -1.61 0.84
CA PHE A 119 -3.46 -0.84 2.00
C PHE A 119 -1.99 -1.09 2.30
N ARG A 120 -1.38 -0.17 3.05
CA ARG A 120 0.01 -0.28 3.47
C ARG A 120 0.09 -0.44 4.98
N ILE A 121 0.97 -1.32 5.45
CA ILE A 121 1.21 -1.60 6.86
C ILE A 121 2.56 -0.97 7.22
N TRP A 122 2.60 -0.19 8.29
CA TRP A 122 3.77 0.55 8.74
C TRP A 122 4.02 0.39 10.22
N GLU A 123 5.28 0.56 10.64
CA GLU A 123 5.57 1.03 11.99
C GLU A 123 5.03 2.47 12.17
N PRO A 124 4.36 2.79 13.30
CA PRO A 124 3.65 4.06 13.47
C PRO A 124 4.50 5.32 13.26
N SER A 125 5.73 5.35 13.77
CA SER A 125 6.61 6.52 13.70
C SER A 125 7.12 6.78 12.29
N ARG A 126 7.46 5.71 11.56
CA ARG A 126 7.83 5.75 10.14
C ARG A 126 6.69 6.26 9.28
N PHE A 127 5.46 5.80 9.53
CA PHE A 127 4.30 6.34 8.84
C PHE A 127 4.12 7.85 9.10
N ARG A 128 4.23 8.30 10.35
CA ARG A 128 4.11 9.74 10.66
C ARG A 128 5.13 10.58 9.90
N ALA A 129 6.39 10.14 9.87
CA ALA A 129 7.45 10.83 9.12
C ALA A 129 7.15 10.85 7.61
N HIS A 130 6.78 9.71 7.03
CA HIS A 130 6.44 9.61 5.62
C HIS A 130 5.22 10.45 5.24
N LEU A 131 4.17 10.46 6.06
CA LEU A 131 2.96 11.27 5.83
C LEU A 131 3.27 12.76 5.87
N ALA A 132 4.11 13.20 6.81
CA ALA A 132 4.52 14.61 6.90
C ALA A 132 5.27 15.04 5.62
N GLU A 133 6.23 14.22 5.17
CA GLU A 133 6.98 14.46 3.94
C GLU A 133 6.07 14.47 2.70
N ALA A 134 5.22 13.46 2.55
CA ALA A 134 4.28 13.36 1.44
C ALA A 134 3.31 14.56 1.40
N THR A 135 2.80 14.97 2.56
CA THR A 135 1.90 16.13 2.68
C THR A 135 2.62 17.43 2.31
N ALA A 136 3.89 17.60 2.72
CA ALA A 136 4.69 18.75 2.34
C ALA A 136 4.92 18.82 0.82
N LYS A 137 5.28 17.69 0.20
CA LYS A 137 5.44 17.58 -1.26
C LYS A 137 4.17 17.93 -2.02
N VAL A 138 3.01 17.43 -1.58
CA VAL A 138 1.71 17.75 -2.19
C VAL A 138 1.37 19.23 -2.04
N ARG A 139 1.64 19.84 -0.89
CA ARG A 139 1.44 21.28 -0.67
C ARG A 139 2.31 22.12 -1.61
N ALA A 140 3.58 21.77 -1.78
CA ALA A 140 4.48 22.45 -2.71
C ALA A 140 4.02 22.33 -4.17
N LEU A 141 3.60 21.13 -4.59
CA LEU A 141 3.06 20.92 -5.94
C LEU A 141 1.79 21.75 -6.18
N LYS A 142 0.88 21.82 -5.20
CA LYS A 142 -0.33 22.66 -5.30
C LYS A 142 0.03 24.14 -5.53
N GLN A 143 1.07 24.65 -4.88
CA GLN A 143 1.53 26.03 -5.07
C GLN A 143 2.11 26.25 -6.47
N GLN A 144 2.83 25.26 -7.03
CA GLN A 144 3.35 25.32 -8.39
C GLN A 144 2.23 25.31 -9.44
N ILE A 145 1.21 24.46 -9.27
CA ILE A 145 0.06 24.41 -10.19
C ILE A 145 -0.75 25.71 -10.12
N GLY A 146 -1.00 26.24 -8.90
CA GLY A 146 -1.72 27.49 -8.72
C GLY A 146 -1.00 28.71 -9.30
N SER A 147 0.34 28.77 -9.20
CA SER A 147 1.15 29.84 -9.80
C SER A 147 1.25 29.74 -11.32
N GLN A 148 1.24 28.54 -11.90
CA GLN A 148 1.18 28.36 -13.36
C GLN A 148 -0.19 28.74 -13.95
N GLY A 149 -1.28 28.57 -13.19
CA GLY A 149 -2.62 29.06 -13.58
C GLY A 149 -2.68 30.60 -13.63
N ALA A 150 -2.17 31.27 -12.61
CA ALA A 150 -2.15 32.74 -12.56
C ALA A 150 -1.28 33.38 -13.67
N THR A 151 -0.19 32.72 -14.06
CA THR A 151 0.68 33.21 -15.15
C THR A 151 0.05 33.06 -16.54
N ARG A 152 -0.92 32.14 -16.72
CA ARG A 152 -1.63 31.95 -18.00
C ARG A 152 -2.77 32.94 -18.20
N ASP A 153 -3.54 33.25 -17.15
CA ASP A 153 -4.62 34.26 -17.24
C ASP A 153 -4.07 35.66 -17.56
N ASN A 154 -2.93 36.03 -16.97
CA ASN A 154 -2.34 37.35 -17.18
C ASN A 154 -1.73 37.55 -18.60
N ARG A 155 -1.69 36.52 -19.43
CA ARG A 155 -1.26 36.59 -20.85
C ARG A 155 -2.43 36.64 -21.83
N ALA A 156 -3.66 36.32 -21.39
CA ALA A 156 -4.84 36.30 -22.23
C ALA A 156 -5.61 37.64 -22.22
N GLU A 157 -5.46 38.45 -21.17
CA GLU A 157 -6.13 39.77 -21.05
C GLU A 157 -5.30 40.94 -21.64
N GLY A 158 -4.12 40.66 -22.19
CA GLY A 158 -3.21 41.67 -22.74
C GLY A 158 -3.06 41.67 -24.27
N ALA A 159 -3.97 41.02 -25.01
CA ALA A 159 -3.97 40.93 -26.47
C ALA A 159 -5.22 41.54 -27.10
#